data_AF-A0A415I3G7-F1
#
_entry.id   AF-A0A415I3G7-F1
#
_cell.length_a   1.000
_cell.length_b   1.000
_cell.length_c   1.000
_cell.angle_alpha   90.00
_cell.angle_beta   90.00
_cell.angle_gamma   90.00
#
_symmetry.space_group_name_H-M   'P 1'
#
loop_
_entity.id
_entity.type
_entity.pdbx_description
1 polymer ?
#
loop_
_entity_poly.entity_id
_entity_poly.type
_entity_poly.pdbx_seq_one_letter_code
_entity_poly.pdbx_strand_id
1 'polypeptide(L)' 'MKDYVDASGAYRNFGEDFIDCNGNWCRWGGGFYDYDGNYIRWGNTYKDSSGAYRRWGEDFIDGAGNWIRV' A
#
# COMPACT_ATOMS: atom_id res chain seq x y z
N MET A 1 -12.02 3.09 13.74
CA MET A 1 -12.03 3.52 12.32
C MET A 1 -10.92 2.73 11.64
N LYS A 2 -11.07 2.35 10.37
CA LYS A 2 -10.00 1.72 9.60
C LYS A 2 -9.33 2.80 8.74
N ASP A 3 -8.03 2.66 8.50
CA ASP A 3 -7.18 3.73 7.96
C ASP A 3 -7.14 3.74 6.42
N TYR A 4 -7.11 2.57 5.78
CA TYR A 4 -7.03 2.46 4.30
C TYR A 4 -7.57 1.11 3.80
N VAL A 5 -7.75 0.96 2.49
CA VAL A 5 -8.10 -0.30 1.81
C VAL A 5 -6.88 -0.90 1.11
N ASP A 6 -6.58 -2.18 1.34
CA ASP A 6 -5.49 -2.88 0.62
C ASP A 6 -5.91 -3.35 -0.78
N ALA A 7 -4.99 -3.98 -1.53
CA ALA A 7 -5.26 -4.39 -2.91
C ALA A 7 -6.34 -5.49 -3.06
N SER A 8 -6.71 -6.16 -1.96
CA SER A 8 -7.83 -7.13 -1.96
C SER A 8 -9.20 -6.47 -1.78
N GLY A 9 -9.25 -5.16 -1.50
CA GLY A 9 -10.47 -4.45 -1.15
C GLY A 9 -10.81 -4.50 0.35
N ALA A 10 -9.93 -5.06 1.19
CA ALA A 10 -10.15 -5.17 2.63
C ALA A 10 -9.63 -3.92 3.36
N TYR A 11 -10.40 -3.44 4.34
CA TYR A 11 -9.98 -2.34 5.21
C TYR A 11 -8.92 -2.78 6.22
N ARG A 12 -7.86 -1.98 6.37
CA ARG A 12 -6.71 -2.19 7.26
C ARG A 12 -6.44 -1.00 8.16
N ASN A 13 -5.71 -1.23 9.25
CA ASN A 13 -5.06 -0.18 10.03
C ASN A 13 -3.57 -0.10 9.69
N PHE A 14 -2.95 1.05 9.89
CA PHE A 14 -1.49 1.14 9.86
C PHE A 14 -0.88 0.21 10.91
N GLY A 15 0.13 -0.58 10.52
CA GLY A 15 0.71 -1.62 11.36
C GLY A 15 0.16 -3.03 11.15
N GLU A 16 -0.99 -3.18 10.47
CA GLU A 16 -1.52 -4.50 10.09
C GLU A 16 -0.84 -5.02 8.81
N ASP A 17 -0.72 -6.35 8.70
CA ASP A 17 -0.39 -7.01 7.45
C ASP A 17 -1.48 -6.74 6.39
N PHE A 18 -1.11 -6.80 5.11
CA PHE A 18 -1.98 -6.38 4.00
C PHE A 18 -1.76 -7.22 2.74
N ILE A 19 -2.68 -7.11 1.77
CA ILE A 19 -2.52 -7.70 0.44
C ILE A 19 -1.92 -6.68 -0.54
N ASP A 20 -0.87 -7.09 -1.27
CA ASP A 20 -0.25 -6.28 -2.33
C ASP A 20 -0.91 -6.46 -3.71
N CYS A 21 -0.43 -5.73 -4.73
CA CYS A 21 -1.05 -5.74 -6.07
C CYS A 21 -1.08 -7.13 -6.74
N ASN A 22 -0.18 -8.03 -6.32
CA ASN A 22 -0.05 -9.38 -6.85
C ASN A 22 -0.87 -10.39 -6.04
N GLY A 23 -1.59 -9.94 -5.01
CA GLY A 23 -2.39 -10.79 -4.15
C GLY A 23 -1.60 -11.45 -3.02
N ASN A 24 -0.35 -11.05 -2.77
CA ASN A 24 0.46 -11.65 -1.71
C ASN A 24 0.10 -11.08 -0.33
N TRP A 25 0.13 -11.92 0.69
CA TRP A 25 0.06 -11.46 2.08
C TRP A 25 1.42 -10.91 2.51
N CYS A 26 1.49 -9.61 2.75
CA CYS A 26 2.69 -8.88 3.09
C CYS A 26 2.68 -8.47 4.56
N ARG A 27 3.81 -8.68 5.24
CA ARG A 27 3.99 -8.22 6.61
C ARG A 27 4.20 -6.71 6.64
N TRP A 28 3.57 -6.00 7.58
CA TRP A 28 3.92 -4.60 7.85
C TRP A 28 5.43 -4.47 8.19
N GLY A 29 6.13 -3.50 7.60
CA GLY A 29 7.59 -3.41 7.69
C GLY A 29 8.36 -4.26 6.66
N GLY A 30 7.67 -5.10 5.88
CA GLY A 30 8.25 -5.99 4.88
C GLY A 30 8.27 -5.41 3.46
N GLY A 31 8.86 -6.15 2.51
CA GLY A 31 8.74 -5.79 1.09
C GLY A 31 7.42 -6.25 0.48
N PHE A 32 6.98 -5.58 -0.57
CA PHE A 32 5.71 -5.82 -1.28
C PHE A 32 5.86 -5.46 -2.77
N TYR A 33 4.90 -5.89 -3.59
CA TYR A 33 4.82 -5.45 -4.99
C TYR A 33 3.94 -4.20 -5.14
N ASP A 34 4.48 -3.13 -5.75
CA ASP A 34 3.76 -1.87 -5.95
C ASP A 34 2.79 -1.92 -7.14
N TYR A 35 2.09 -0.81 -7.45
CA TYR A 35 1.09 -0.78 -8.53
C TYR A 35 1.55 -1.34 -9.89
N ASP A 36 2.83 -1.14 -10.26
CA ASP A 36 3.40 -1.63 -11.52
C ASP A 36 3.87 -3.10 -11.42
N GLY A 37 3.76 -3.73 -10.25
CA GLY A 37 4.24 -5.08 -9.98
C GLY A 37 5.74 -5.15 -9.70
N ASN A 38 6.39 -4.06 -9.26
CA ASN A 38 7.79 -4.08 -8.87
C ASN A 38 7.96 -4.46 -7.40
N TYR A 39 8.92 -5.33 -7.09
CA TYR A 39 9.23 -5.62 -5.68
C TYR A 39 9.94 -4.43 -5.02
N ILE A 40 9.28 -3.84 -4.03
CA ILE A 40 9.78 -2.72 -3.24
C ILE A 40 10.13 -3.19 -1.84
N ARG A 41 11.33 -2.85 -1.36
CA ARG A 41 11.69 -3.02 0.05
C ARG A 41 11.09 -1.89 0.89
N TRP A 42 10.67 -2.20 2.11
CA TRP A 42 10.23 -1.19 3.07
C TRP A 42 11.22 -0.03 3.19
N GLY A 43 10.72 1.21 3.26
CA GLY A 43 11.52 2.43 3.27
C GLY A 43 11.80 3.03 1.89
N ASN A 44 11.72 2.25 0.80
CA ASN A 44 11.93 2.76 -0.56
C ASN A 44 10.68 3.45 -1.12
N THR A 45 10.88 4.28 -2.15
CA THR A 45 9.80 4.86 -2.96
C THR A 45 9.03 3.75 -3.68
N TYR A 46 7.72 3.86 -3.75
CA TYR A 46 6.79 2.90 -4.38
C TYR A 46 5.73 3.66 -5.19
N LYS A 47 5.01 2.97 -6.09
CA LYS A 47 3.80 3.53 -6.71
C LYS A 47 2.54 3.16 -5.92
N ASP A 48 1.74 4.16 -5.58
CA ASP A 48 0.40 3.96 -5.00
C ASP A 48 -0.60 3.45 -6.05
N SER A 49 -1.85 3.21 -5.67
CA SER A 49 -2.87 2.64 -6.58
C SER A 49 -3.25 3.55 -7.76
N SER A 50 -2.80 4.81 -7.77
CA SER A 50 -2.94 5.69 -8.94
C SER A 50 -1.77 5.59 -9.92
N GLY A 51 -0.72 4.85 -9.57
CA GLY A 51 0.53 4.75 -10.32
C GLY A 51 1.53 5.87 -10.02
N ALA A 52 1.24 6.76 -9.07
CA ALA A 52 2.12 7.86 -8.69
C ALA A 52 3.16 7.41 -7.66
N TYR A 53 4.41 7.88 -7.81
CA TYR A 53 5.47 7.60 -6.84
C TYR A 53 5.22 8.31 -5.50
N ARG A 54 5.39 7.57 -4.40
CA ARG A 54 5.25 8.01 -3.01
C ARG A 54 6.43 7.59 -2.16
N ARG A 55 6.62 8.30 -1.05
CA ARG A 55 7.47 7.91 0.07
C ARG A 55 6.62 7.56 1.30
N TRP A 56 7.25 6.89 2.25
CA TRP A 56 6.62 6.56 3.53
C TRP A 56 6.26 7.84 4.29
N GLY A 57 5.04 7.91 4.80
CA GLY A 57 4.51 9.11 5.48
C GLY A 57 3.93 10.17 4.54
N GLU A 58 3.92 9.95 3.22
CA GLU A 58 3.18 10.81 2.29
C GLU A 58 1.74 10.32 2.11
N ASP A 59 0.83 11.27 1.86
CA ASP A 59 -0.52 10.97 1.39
C ASP A 59 -0.49 10.10 0.13
N PHE A 60 -1.44 9.18 -0.01
CA PHE A 60 -1.46 8.22 -1.11
C PHE A 60 -2.90 7.84 -1.52
N ILE A 61 -3.04 7.19 -2.68
CA ILE A 61 -4.28 6.54 -3.13
C ILE A 61 -4.28 5.06 -2.72
N ASP A 62 -5.30 4.64 -1.97
CA ASP A 62 -5.43 3.25 -1.49
C ASP A 62 -5.99 2.28 -2.54
N GLY A 63 -6.13 1.00 -2.19
CA GLY A 63 -6.64 -0.05 -3.09
C GLY A 63 -8.09 0.14 -3.55
N ALA A 64 -8.86 1.02 -2.90
CA ALA A 64 -10.21 1.40 -3.32
C ALA A 64 -10.25 2.72 -4.11
N GLY A 65 -9.10 3.36 -4.34
CA GLY A 65 -9.02 4.64 -5.05
C GLY A 65 -9.25 5.87 -4.17
N ASN A 66 -9.25 5.74 -2.84
CA ASN A 66 -9.45 6.85 -1.92
C ASN A 66 -8.13 7.56 -1.62
N TRP A 67 -8.19 8.89 -1.48
CA TRP A 67 -7.07 9.66 -0.90
C TRP A 67 -6.99 9.41 0.61
N ILE A 68 -5.87 8.85 1.05
CA ILE A 68 -5.53 8.66 2.45
C ILE A 68 -4.58 9.77 2.88
N ARG A 69 -4.92 10.45 3.98
CA ARG A 69 -4.09 11.46 4.63
C ARG A 69 -3.34 10.81 5.78
N VAL A 70 -2.01 10.86 5.76
CA VAL A 70 -1.12 10.12 6.69
C VAL A 70 -0.60 11.01 7.80
#